data_AF-A0A0E9WYV3-F1
#
_entry.id   AF-A0A0E9WYV3-F1
#
_cell.length_a   1.000
_cell.length_b   1.000
_cell.length_c   1.000
_cell.angle_alpha   90.00
_cell.angle_beta   90.00
_cell.angle_gamma   90.00
#
_symmetry.space_group_name_H-M   'P 1'
#
loop_
_entity.id
_entity.type
_entity.pdbx_description
1 polymer ?
#
loop_
_entity_poly.entity_id
_entity_poly.type
_entity_poly.pdbx_seq_one_letter_code
_entity_poly.pdbx_strand_id
1 'polypeptide(L)'
;MKSACAFHAGQCRGDPLFFLSTEACDGVQDQLEWARFRASVANRSVDQNPCGPDTCYEWETCPDSKRCECKLPRDCPKDGQHTFCLEVLKTRSRKTMNLCFMAAMKCARIEFDIVHEGSC
;
A
#
# COMPACT_ATOMS: atom_id res chain seq x y z
N MET A 1 3.47 -13.93 14.64
CA MET A 1 3.94 -14.71 13.48
C MET A 1 2.99 -15.88 13.25
N LYS A 2 2.59 -16.18 12.01
CA LYS A 2 1.80 -17.36 11.64
C LYS A 2 2.63 -18.23 10.71
N SER A 3 2.41 -19.54 10.69
CA SER A 3 3.00 -20.39 9.64
C SER A 3 2.38 -20.07 8.28
N ALA A 4 3.11 -20.33 7.19
CA ALA A 4 2.60 -20.10 5.84
C ALA A 4 1.28 -20.86 5.59
N CYS A 5 1.17 -22.11 6.06
CA CYS A 5 -0.06 -22.89 5.97
C CYS A 5 -1.24 -22.21 6.71
N ALA A 6 -1.02 -21.76 7.95
CA ALA A 6 -2.07 -21.09 8.72
C ALA A 6 -2.48 -19.73 8.12
N PHE A 7 -1.54 -19.03 7.48
CA PHE A 7 -1.82 -17.78 6.77
C PHE A 7 -2.72 -18.02 5.56
N HIS A 8 -2.36 -18.94 4.67
CA HIS A 8 -3.18 -19.27 3.50
C HIS A 8 -4.53 -19.90 3.86
N ALA A 9 -4.58 -20.73 4.89
CA ALA A 9 -5.85 -21.26 5.39
C ALA A 9 -6.78 -20.14 5.89
N GLY A 10 -6.24 -19.14 6.58
CA GLY A 10 -7.00 -17.97 7.02
C GLY A 10 -7.49 -17.11 5.85
N GLN A 11 -6.66 -16.89 4.83
CA GLN A 11 -7.08 -16.19 3.60
C GLN A 11 -8.22 -16.93 2.88
N CYS A 12 -8.14 -18.26 2.76
CA CYS A 12 -9.20 -19.09 2.17
C CYS A 12 -10.52 -18.97 2.96
N ARG A 13 -10.44 -18.84 4.29
CA ARG A 13 -11.61 -18.59 5.14
C ARG A 13 -12.18 -17.16 4.99
N GLY A 14 -11.44 -16.24 4.40
CA GLY A 14 -11.80 -14.82 4.31
C GLY A 14 -11.38 -13.99 5.52
N ASP A 15 -10.43 -14.47 6.32
CA ASP A 15 -9.84 -13.65 7.38
C ASP A 15 -9.10 -12.45 6.76
N PRO A 16 -9.15 -11.24 7.36
CA PRO A 16 -8.46 -10.05 6.86
C PRO A 16 -6.95 -10.11 7.16
N LEU A 17 -6.26 -11.06 6.52
CA LEU A 17 -4.84 -11.33 6.69
C LEU A 17 -4.03 -10.71 5.55
N PHE A 18 -3.10 -9.84 5.91
CA PHE A 18 -2.19 -9.18 4.98
C PHE A 18 -0.77 -9.74 5.14
N PHE A 19 -0.11 -10.01 4.02
CA PHE A 19 1.27 -10.46 4.03
C PHE A 19 2.20 -9.27 4.36
N LEU A 20 3.20 -9.54 5.21
CA LEU A 20 4.22 -8.57 5.61
C LEU A 20 5.58 -8.95 5.04
N SER A 21 6.11 -10.08 5.50
CA SER A 21 7.42 -10.59 5.12
C SER A 21 7.52 -12.08 5.47
N THR A 22 8.50 -12.77 4.87
CA THR A 22 8.89 -14.13 5.26
C THR A 22 9.88 -14.16 6.43
N GLU A 23 10.49 -13.03 6.75
CA GLU A 23 11.50 -12.89 7.80
C GLU A 23 10.85 -12.66 9.17
N ALA A 24 11.64 -12.77 10.25
CA ALA A 24 11.17 -12.42 11.58
C ALA A 24 10.70 -10.95 11.58
N CYS A 25 9.66 -10.65 12.36
CA CYS A 25 9.13 -9.29 12.50
C CYS A 25 10.04 -8.38 13.36
N ASP A 26 11.31 -8.74 13.50
CA ASP A 26 12.26 -8.12 14.41
C ASP A 26 12.96 -6.96 13.68
N GLY A 27 12.29 -5.81 13.69
CA GLY A 27 12.91 -4.50 13.47
C GLY A 27 12.92 -4.00 12.03
N VAL A 28 11.96 -3.12 11.72
CA VAL A 28 12.17 -1.69 11.39
C VAL A 28 10.81 -1.02 11.66
N GLN A 29 10.74 -0.03 12.54
CA GLN A 29 9.48 0.67 12.84
C GLN A 29 8.79 1.18 11.56
N ASP A 30 9.57 1.68 10.60
CA ASP A 30 9.11 2.13 9.28
C ASP A 30 8.42 1.03 8.46
N GLN A 31 8.89 -0.22 8.54
CA GLN A 31 8.25 -1.34 7.85
C GLN A 31 6.88 -1.66 8.46
N LEU A 32 6.75 -1.55 9.79
CA LEU A 32 5.50 -1.77 10.49
C LEU A 32 4.50 -0.64 10.21
N GLU A 33 4.94 0.60 10.18
CA GLU A 33 4.11 1.76 9.82
C GLU A 33 3.61 1.66 8.37
N TRP A 34 4.50 1.32 7.43
CA TRP A 34 4.11 1.04 6.06
C TRP A 34 3.08 -0.09 5.99
N ALA A 35 3.31 -1.22 6.67
CA ALA A 35 2.41 -2.35 6.62
C ALA A 35 1.01 -2.04 7.19
N ARG A 36 0.95 -1.26 8.27
CA ARG A 36 -0.32 -0.78 8.84
C ARG A 36 -1.07 0.10 7.85
N PHE A 37 -0.37 1.03 7.21
CA PHE A 37 -0.96 1.88 6.18
C PHE A 37 -1.42 1.06 4.97
N ARG A 38 -0.57 0.17 4.45
CA ARG A 38 -0.88 -0.72 3.32
C ARG A 38 -2.15 -1.53 3.59
N ALA A 39 -2.27 -2.12 4.78
CA ALA A 39 -3.46 -2.87 5.19
C ALA A 39 -4.71 -1.99 5.34
N SER A 40 -4.58 -0.74 5.81
CA SER A 40 -5.73 0.15 6.02
C SER A 40 -6.37 0.65 4.73
N VAL A 41 -5.61 0.67 3.63
CA VAL A 41 -6.09 1.10 2.31
C VAL A 41 -6.27 -0.04 1.31
N ALA A 42 -5.85 -1.26 1.64
CA ALA A 42 -5.91 -2.44 0.77
C ALA A 42 -7.31 -2.69 0.18
N ASN A 43 -8.36 -2.57 0.99
CA ASN A 43 -9.74 -2.80 0.55
C ASN A 43 -10.29 -1.71 -0.38
N ARG A 44 -9.64 -0.55 -0.45
CA ARG A 44 -10.01 0.56 -1.35
C ARG A 44 -9.35 0.43 -2.72
N SER A 45 -8.37 -0.46 -2.85
CA SER A 45 -7.67 -0.71 -4.10
C SER A 45 -8.60 -1.35 -5.12
N VAL A 46 -8.65 -0.77 -6.32
CA VAL A 46 -9.37 -1.34 -7.46
C VAL A 46 -8.67 -2.56 -8.06
N ASP A 47 -7.35 -2.65 -7.87
CA ASP A 47 -6.52 -3.75 -8.32
C ASP A 47 -6.03 -4.58 -7.12
N GLN A 48 -6.26 -5.89 -7.13
CA GLN A 48 -5.76 -6.83 -6.12
C GLN A 48 -5.23 -8.07 -6.83
N ASN A 49 -3.94 -8.04 -7.16
CA ASN A 49 -3.31 -9.06 -7.99
C ASN A 49 -2.46 -10.02 -7.14
N PRO A 50 -2.67 -11.34 -7.23
CA PRO A 50 -1.86 -12.30 -6.49
C PRO A 50 -0.39 -12.25 -6.96
N CYS A 51 0.54 -12.22 -6.01
CA CYS A 51 1.98 -12.14 -6.25
C CYS A 51 2.75 -13.03 -5.25
N GLY A 52 2.91 -14.31 -5.60
CA GLY A 52 3.49 -15.29 -4.68
C GLY A 52 2.62 -15.41 -3.41
N PRO A 53 3.17 -15.19 -2.20
CA PRO A 53 2.41 -15.21 -0.95
C PRO A 53 1.68 -13.89 -0.63
N ASP A 54 1.93 -12.82 -1.39
CA ASP A 54 1.37 -11.48 -1.20
C ASP A 54 0.30 -11.16 -2.26
N THR A 55 -0.43 -10.07 -2.05
CA THR A 55 -1.37 -9.47 -3.00
C THR A 55 -0.88 -8.06 -3.29
N CYS A 56 -0.57 -7.74 -4.54
CA CYS A 56 -0.16 -6.40 -4.93
C CYS A 56 -1.37 -5.54 -5.28
N TYR A 57 -1.33 -4.28 -4.85
CA TYR A 57 -2.40 -3.31 -5.03
C TYR A 57 -2.14 -2.33 -6.19
N GLU A 58 -3.05 -1.38 -6.45
CA GLU A 58 -2.93 -0.43 -7.57
C GLU A 58 -1.63 0.40 -7.57
N TRP A 59 -1.01 0.60 -6.39
CA TRP A 59 0.27 1.29 -6.19
C TRP A 59 1.51 0.38 -6.26
N GLU A 60 1.35 -0.91 -6.53
CA GLU A 60 2.41 -1.92 -6.56
C GLU A 60 2.45 -2.67 -7.90
N THR A 61 3.59 -3.31 -8.17
CA THR A 61 3.80 -4.23 -9.30
C THR A 61 4.33 -5.56 -8.77
N CYS A 62 4.03 -6.65 -9.48
CA CYS A 62 4.58 -7.97 -9.20
C CYS A 62 5.60 -8.35 -10.28
N PRO A 63 6.88 -7.99 -10.11
CA PRO A 63 7.96 -8.50 -10.96
C PRO A 63 8.20 -10.00 -10.72
N ASP A 64 9.03 -10.61 -11.57
CA ASP A 64 9.36 -12.05 -11.54
C ASP A 64 9.89 -12.56 -10.18
N SER A 65 10.34 -11.65 -9.31
CA SER A 65 10.79 -11.92 -7.94
C SER A 65 9.68 -12.41 -6.99
N LYS A 66 8.40 -12.42 -7.43
CA LYS A 66 7.22 -12.82 -6.64
C LYS A 66 7.08 -12.02 -5.34
N ARG A 67 7.48 -10.75 -5.37
CA ARG A 67 7.34 -9.79 -4.28
C ARG A 67 6.73 -8.51 -4.82
N CYS A 68 5.85 -7.87 -4.06
CA CYS A 68 5.29 -6.59 -4.47
C CYS A 68 6.35 -5.50 -4.36
N GLU A 69 6.56 -4.79 -5.47
CA GLU A 69 7.45 -3.64 -5.56
C GLU A 69 6.63 -2.38 -5.84
N CYS A 70 6.96 -1.29 -5.15
CA CYS A 70 6.18 -0.07 -5.25
C CYS A 70 6.42 0.65 -6.57
N LYS A 71 5.33 1.09 -7.18
CA LYS A 71 5.37 1.95 -8.36
C LYS A 71 5.98 3.30 -8.01
N LEU A 72 6.55 3.98 -9.01
CA LEU A 72 6.83 5.41 -8.86
C LEU A 72 5.49 6.15 -8.89
N PRO A 73 5.30 7.22 -8.09
CA PRO A 73 4.04 7.99 -8.12
C PRO A 73 3.66 8.48 -9.51
N ARG A 74 4.65 8.76 -10.38
CA ARG A 74 4.43 9.16 -11.78
C ARG A 74 3.85 8.05 -12.67
N ASP A 75 3.99 6.79 -12.27
CA ASP A 75 3.48 5.62 -13.00
C ASP A 75 2.03 5.31 -12.61
N CYS A 76 1.49 6.01 -11.61
CA CYS A 76 0.07 5.96 -11.29
C CYS A 76 -0.76 6.72 -12.33
N PRO A 77 -1.94 6.20 -12.72
CA PRO A 77 -2.87 6.94 -13.54
C PRO A 77 -3.26 8.24 -12.83
N LYS A 78 -3.59 9.29 -13.59
CA LYS A 78 -4.05 10.56 -13.02
C LYS A 78 -5.52 10.50 -12.57
N ASP A 79 -6.30 9.69 -13.27
CA ASP A 79 -7.70 9.45 -12.97
C ASP A 79 -7.81 8.37 -11.88
N GLY A 80 -8.79 8.50 -10.98
CA GLY A 80 -9.03 7.52 -9.92
C GLY A 80 -10.34 7.80 -9.20
N GLN A 81 -11.03 6.74 -8.76
CA GLN A 81 -12.31 6.87 -8.06
C GLN A 81 -12.16 7.51 -6.67
N HIS A 82 -11.05 7.19 -5.98
CA HIS A 82 -10.78 7.68 -4.63
C HIS A 82 -9.69 8.75 -4.68
N THR A 83 -10.06 9.99 -4.40
CA THR A 83 -9.16 11.15 -4.35
C THR A 83 -9.03 11.71 -2.94
N PHE A 84 -7.88 12.30 -2.63
CA PHE A 84 -7.53 12.85 -1.34
C PHE A 84 -6.83 14.19 -1.51
N CYS A 85 -7.13 15.15 -0.63
CA CYS A 85 -6.39 16.40 -0.52
C CYS A 85 -5.22 16.18 0.44
N LEU A 86 -4.01 16.22 -0.09
CA LEU A 86 -2.78 15.93 0.65
C LEU A 86 -1.92 17.18 0.79
N GLU A 87 -1.31 17.36 1.95
CA GLU A 87 -0.25 18.35 2.18
C GLU A 87 1.10 17.64 2.24
N VAL A 88 1.97 17.89 1.24
CA VAL A 88 3.30 17.29 1.20
C VAL A 88 4.22 18.04 2.16
N LEU A 89 4.72 17.37 3.21
CA LEU A 89 5.43 18.04 4.31
C LEU A 89 6.69 18.78 3.85
N LYS A 90 7.45 18.18 2.92
CA LYS A 90 8.70 18.75 2.41
C LYS A 90 8.52 20.07 1.65
N THR A 91 7.42 20.22 0.92
CA THR A 91 7.17 21.40 0.06
C THR A 91 6.07 22.31 0.59
N ARG A 92 5.33 21.87 1.62
CA ARG A 92 4.11 22.52 2.13
C ARG A 92 3.08 22.78 1.03
N SER A 93 3.11 21.98 -0.05
CA SER A 93 2.17 22.12 -1.16
C SER A 93 0.96 21.22 -0.95
N ARG A 94 -0.23 21.76 -1.21
CA ARG A 94 -1.49 21.02 -1.19
C ARG A 94 -1.85 20.57 -2.59
N LYS A 95 -2.16 19.29 -2.74
CA LYS A 95 -2.54 18.69 -4.03
C LYS A 95 -3.60 17.62 -3.86
N THR A 96 -4.51 17.58 -4.81
CA THR A 96 -5.44 16.47 -5.00
C THR A 96 -4.70 15.31 -5.65
N MET A 97 -4.72 14.14 -5.01
CA MET A 97 -4.08 12.91 -5.48
C MET A 97 -5.03 11.73 -5.34
N ASN A 98 -4.93 10.74 -6.24
CA ASN A 98 -5.69 9.50 -6.10
C ASN A 98 -5.00 8.50 -5.15
N LEU A 99 -5.70 7.39 -4.87
CA LEU A 99 -5.22 6.33 -3.99
C LEU A 99 -3.87 5.74 -4.46
N CYS A 100 -3.74 5.35 -5.73
CA CYS A 100 -2.47 4.88 -6.28
C CYS A 100 -1.33 5.85 -5.96
N PHE A 101 -1.48 7.13 -6.27
CA PHE A 101 -0.42 8.11 -6.09
C PHE A 101 -0.08 8.31 -4.60
N MET A 102 -1.10 8.42 -3.75
CA MET A 102 -0.93 8.56 -2.30
C MET A 102 -0.18 7.38 -1.70
N ALA A 103 -0.58 6.14 -2.03
CA ALA A 103 0.04 4.95 -1.49
C ALA A 103 1.44 4.71 -2.07
N ALA A 104 1.67 5.03 -3.35
CA ALA A 104 3.01 5.00 -3.95
C ALA A 104 3.96 6.00 -3.27
N MET A 105 3.47 7.21 -2.93
CA MET A 105 4.26 8.17 -2.15
C MET A 105 4.64 7.61 -0.78
N LYS A 106 3.67 7.03 -0.06
CA LYS A 106 3.93 6.47 1.28
C LYS A 106 4.92 5.30 1.20
N CYS A 107 4.80 4.44 0.20
CA CYS A 107 5.76 3.36 0.00
C CYS A 107 7.17 3.88 -0.33
N ALA A 108 7.27 4.93 -1.14
CA ALA A 108 8.53 5.63 -1.42
C ALA A 108 9.06 6.46 -0.25
N ARG A 109 8.47 6.34 0.95
CA ARG A 109 8.82 7.07 2.18
C ARG A 109 8.71 8.59 2.05
N ILE A 110 7.80 9.06 1.20
CA ILE A 110 7.48 10.48 1.08
C ILE A 110 6.46 10.81 2.16
N GLU A 111 6.77 11.79 2.99
CA GLU A 111 5.89 12.24 4.07
C GLU A 111 4.85 13.27 3.57
N PHE A 112 3.61 13.04 3.98
CA PHE A 112 2.47 13.90 3.69
C PHE A 112 1.40 13.72 4.77
N ASP A 113 0.57 14.74 4.92
CA ASP A 113 -0.65 14.68 5.72
C ASP A 113 -1.88 14.59 4.83
N ILE A 114 -2.86 13.79 5.23
CA ILE A 114 -4.18 13.77 4.60
C ILE A 114 -4.99 14.90 5.25
N VAL A 115 -5.31 15.95 4.49
CA VAL A 115 -6.11 17.07 4.99
C VAL A 115 -7.58 16.66 5.07
N HIS A 116 -8.11 16.09 3.98
CA HIS A 116 -9.43 15.48 3.92
C HIS A 116 -9.54 14.57 2.68
N GLU A 117 -10.57 13.73 2.65
CA GLU A 117 -10.96 12.98 1.44
C GLU A 117 -11.61 13.93 0.42
N GLY A 118 -11.40 13.70 -0.87
CA GLY A 118 -11.86 14.58 -1.95
C GLY A 118 -10.77 15.52 -2.50
N SER A 119 -11.18 16.49 -3.32
CA SER A 119 -10.28 17.45 -3.94
C SER A 119 -9.95 18.63 -3.03
N CYS A 120 -8.69 19.05 -2.98
CA CYS A 120 -8.35 20.44 -2.69
C CYS A 120 -8.92 21.33 -3.83
#